data_AF-A0A7S2HE76-F1
#
_entry.id   AF-A0A7S2HE76-F1
#
_cell.length_a   1.000
_cell.length_b   1.000
_cell.length_c   1.000
_cell.angle_alpha   90.00
_cell.angle_beta   90.00
_cell.angle_gamma   90.00
#
_symmetry.space_group_name_H-M   'P 1'
#
loop_
_entity.id
_entity.type
_entity.pdbx_description
1 polymer ?
#
loop_
_entity_poly.entity_id
_entity_poly.type
_entity_poly.pdbx_seq_one_letter_code
_entity_poly.pdbx_strand_id
1 'polypeptide(L)'
;QQAGPMTRTVVGWISESLNPLSGQRGPIAQPVPFPVPALYRVRLQEGAVIRSDVELSSLQIGHAPMGSVLTIVGRAFSEHPTDQCIERLQLAGGGGWVSVRLNLPPPSDDLVVELVGIDGAFDPDEPGIFHLDSQQRVMFEYHEPNPSVGESVDENVSNISSSSSPNRALRRLSTG
;
A
#
# COMPACT_ATOMS: atom_id res chain seq x y z
N GLN A 1 38.23 -6.29 45.19
CA GLN A 1 37.19 -5.81 44.25
C GLN A 1 37.35 -6.64 42.98
N GLN A 2 36.45 -7.60 42.73
CA GLN A 2 36.46 -8.42 41.52
C GLN A 2 35.63 -7.71 40.45
N ALA A 3 36.24 -7.43 39.29
CA ALA A 3 35.56 -6.83 38.15
C ALA A 3 34.59 -7.85 37.52
N GLY A 4 33.31 -7.47 37.40
CA GLY A 4 32.30 -8.27 36.72
C GLY A 4 32.60 -8.44 35.23
N PRO A 5 32.03 -9.46 34.56
CA PRO A 5 32.31 -9.71 33.14
C PRO A 5 31.86 -8.53 32.29
N MET A 6 32.83 -7.89 31.63
CA MET A 6 32.57 -6.86 30.63
C MET A 6 31.84 -7.49 29.45
N THR A 7 30.59 -7.08 29.23
CA THR A 7 29.89 -7.37 27.97
C THR A 7 30.67 -6.71 26.83
N ARG A 8 31.43 -7.52 26.08
CA ARG A 8 32.08 -7.05 24.86
C ARG A 8 31.03 -6.83 23.79
N THR A 9 30.80 -5.57 23.45
CA THR A 9 30.05 -5.18 22.25
C THR A 9 30.82 -5.70 21.04
N VAL A 10 30.24 -6.68 20.33
CA VAL A 10 30.80 -7.17 19.07
C VAL A 10 30.17 -6.35 17.94
N VAL A 11 31.02 -5.73 17.12
CA VAL A 11 30.62 -5.05 15.88
C VAL A 11 30.98 -5.98 14.73
N GLY A 12 30.00 -6.34 13.89
CA GLY A 12 30.19 -7.26 12.77
C GLY A 12 29.06 -7.16 11.76
N TRP A 13 29.24 -7.83 10.62
CA TRP A 13 28.24 -7.93 9.54
C TRP A 13 27.50 -9.26 9.65
N ILE A 14 26.17 -9.25 9.45
CA ILE A 14 25.38 -10.47 9.31
C ILE A 14 25.31 -10.78 7.82
N SER A 15 25.66 -12.00 7.43
CA SER A 15 25.52 -12.48 6.05
C SER A 15 24.10 -12.99 5.84
N GLU A 16 23.49 -12.68 4.68
CA GLU A 16 22.19 -13.23 4.26
C GLU A 16 22.28 -14.68 3.78
N SER A 17 23.50 -15.16 3.55
CA SER A 17 23.82 -16.55 3.16
C SER A 17 24.67 -17.22 4.23
N LEU A 18 24.31 -18.45 4.64
CA LEU A 18 25.11 -19.24 5.57
C LEU A 18 26.54 -19.39 5.07
N ASN A 19 27.50 -19.28 5.99
CA ASN A 19 28.92 -19.44 5.71
C ASN A 19 29.12 -20.67 4.82
N PRO A 20 29.76 -20.56 3.63
CA PRO A 20 29.94 -21.69 2.72
C PRO A 20 30.70 -22.87 3.34
N LEU A 21 31.39 -22.68 4.48
CA LEU A 21 32.05 -23.73 5.26
C LEU A 21 31.09 -24.54 6.17
N SER A 22 29.83 -24.13 6.31
CA SER A 22 28.83 -24.77 7.18
C SER A 22 28.03 -25.91 6.51
N GLY A 23 28.16 -26.09 5.19
CA GLY A 23 27.47 -27.14 4.43
C GLY A 23 25.95 -26.95 4.27
N GLN A 24 25.37 -25.87 4.81
CA GLN A 24 23.95 -25.55 4.72
C GLN A 24 23.70 -24.41 3.71
N ARG A 25 22.59 -24.49 2.97
CA ARG A 25 22.13 -23.46 2.02
C ARG A 25 20.71 -23.03 2.39
N GLY A 26 20.46 -21.73 2.46
CA GLY A 26 19.13 -21.15 2.69
C GLY A 26 19.20 -19.66 3.03
N PRO A 27 18.10 -18.91 2.85
CA PRO A 27 18.01 -17.49 3.24
C PRO A 27 18.10 -17.36 4.76
N ILE A 28 19.01 -16.51 5.25
CA ILE A 28 19.19 -16.26 6.70
C ILE A 28 18.15 -15.26 7.24
N ALA A 29 17.71 -14.31 6.42
CA ALA A 29 16.77 -13.27 6.85
C ALA A 29 15.33 -13.75 6.64
N GLN A 30 14.78 -14.44 7.64
CA GLN A 30 13.32 -14.61 7.69
C GLN A 30 12.69 -13.30 8.20
N PRO A 31 11.56 -12.86 7.59
CA PRO A 31 10.72 -11.81 8.16
C PRO A 31 10.48 -12.11 9.64
N VAL A 32 10.98 -11.26 10.54
CA VAL A 32 10.70 -11.41 11.97
C VAL A 32 9.27 -10.91 12.17
N PRO A 33 8.30 -11.79 12.50
CA PRO A 33 6.96 -11.34 12.83
C PRO A 33 7.06 -10.34 13.98
N PHE A 34 6.26 -9.28 13.96
CA PHE A 34 6.20 -8.43 15.13
C PHE A 34 5.63 -9.27 16.30
N PRO A 35 6.24 -9.23 17.49
CA PRO A 35 5.73 -9.99 18.65
C PRO A 35 4.31 -9.53 19.04
N VAL A 36 3.96 -8.29 18.67
CA VAL A 36 2.65 -7.68 18.81
C VAL A 36 2.43 -6.79 17.58
N PRO A 37 1.24 -6.77 16.96
CA PRO A 37 0.95 -5.88 15.84
C PRO A 37 1.27 -4.42 16.18
N ALA A 38 1.93 -3.75 15.25
CA ALA A 38 2.35 -2.35 15.40
C ALA A 38 1.44 -1.42 14.61
N LEU A 39 1.21 -0.21 15.13
CA LEU A 39 0.42 0.82 14.47
C LEU A 39 1.35 1.81 13.78
N TYR A 40 1.15 2.00 12.48
CA TYR A 40 1.90 2.93 11.65
C TYR A 40 0.98 3.99 11.04
N ARG A 41 1.39 5.25 11.02
CA ARG A 41 0.62 6.33 10.39
C ARG A 41 1.24 6.73 9.06
N VAL A 42 0.40 6.88 8.03
CA VAL A 42 0.82 7.40 6.72
C VAL A 42 1.16 8.88 6.82
N ARG A 43 2.37 9.25 6.37
CA ARG A 43 2.91 10.62 6.43
C ARG A 43 3.10 11.28 5.08
N LEU A 44 3.31 10.48 4.04
CA LEU A 44 3.44 10.98 2.68
C LEU A 44 2.12 11.62 2.23
N GLN A 45 2.19 12.81 1.63
CA GLN A 45 1.01 13.57 1.21
C GLN A 45 0.21 12.83 0.14
N GLU A 46 0.92 12.15 -0.77
CA GLU A 46 0.37 11.32 -1.83
C GLU A 46 -0.26 10.02 -1.29
N GLY A 47 -0.08 9.72 -0.01
CA GLY A 47 -0.51 8.47 0.63
C GLY A 47 0.47 7.32 0.42
N ALA A 48 0.12 6.16 0.96
CA ALA A 48 0.89 4.94 0.87
C ALA A 48 0.29 4.00 -0.17
N VAL A 49 1.12 3.53 -1.11
CA VAL A 49 0.74 2.49 -2.06
C VAL A 49 0.81 1.12 -1.38
N ILE A 50 -0.27 0.36 -1.49
CA ILE A 50 -0.37 -1.01 -0.97
C ILE A 50 -0.15 -1.99 -2.12
N ARG A 51 0.80 -2.90 -1.95
CA ARG A 51 1.17 -3.90 -2.95
C ARG A 51 0.84 -5.32 -2.51
N SER A 52 0.62 -6.21 -3.48
CA SER A 52 0.28 -7.60 -3.23
C SER A 52 1.41 -8.38 -2.56
N ASP A 53 2.66 -7.97 -2.77
CA ASP A 53 3.84 -8.66 -2.28
C ASP A 53 4.94 -7.68 -1.82
N VAL A 54 5.98 -8.22 -1.20
CA VAL A 54 7.15 -7.49 -0.71
C VAL A 54 7.93 -6.81 -1.83
N GLU A 55 7.79 -7.22 -3.09
CA GLU A 55 8.56 -6.65 -4.21
C GLU A 55 7.95 -5.37 -4.79
N LEU A 56 8.77 -4.44 -5.32
CA LEU A 56 8.27 -3.16 -5.87
C LEU A 56 7.52 -3.39 -7.20
N SER A 57 7.93 -4.42 -7.93
CA SER A 57 7.31 -4.85 -9.19
C SER A 57 5.98 -5.57 -8.99
N SER A 58 5.61 -5.91 -7.75
CA SER A 58 4.35 -6.57 -7.45
C SER A 58 3.14 -5.65 -7.68
N LEU A 59 1.98 -6.25 -7.88
CA LEU A 59 0.75 -5.54 -8.23
C LEU A 59 0.37 -4.54 -7.13
N GLN A 60 0.02 -3.31 -7.52
CA GLN A 60 -0.65 -2.38 -6.62
C GLN A 60 -2.09 -2.85 -6.40
N ILE A 61 -2.46 -3.13 -5.15
CA ILE A 61 -3.78 -3.66 -4.77
C ILE A 61 -4.60 -2.68 -3.93
N GLY A 62 -4.00 -1.55 -3.53
CA GLY A 62 -4.69 -0.56 -2.72
C GLY A 62 -3.89 0.72 -2.53
N HIS A 63 -4.49 1.64 -1.79
CA HIS A 63 -3.91 2.93 -1.42
C HIS A 63 -4.46 3.35 -0.07
N ALA A 64 -3.58 3.83 0.81
CA ALA A 64 -3.94 4.41 2.10
C ALA A 64 -3.64 5.92 2.11
N PRO A 65 -4.63 6.79 2.30
CA PRO A 65 -4.41 8.24 2.28
C PRO A 65 -3.57 8.71 3.48
N MET A 66 -2.98 9.92 3.36
CA MET A 66 -2.24 10.56 4.45
C MET A 66 -3.05 10.59 5.75
N GLY A 67 -2.40 10.28 6.87
CA GLY A 67 -3.01 10.24 8.19
C GLY A 67 -3.68 8.91 8.54
N SER A 68 -3.87 8.00 7.58
CA SER A 68 -4.38 6.64 7.84
C SER A 68 -3.48 5.91 8.84
N VAL A 69 -4.09 5.14 9.75
CA VAL A 69 -3.37 4.27 10.68
C VAL A 69 -3.50 2.84 10.19
N LEU A 70 -2.35 2.20 9.94
CA LEU A 70 -2.22 0.86 9.43
C LEU A 70 -1.77 -0.06 10.56
N THR A 71 -2.39 -1.23 10.66
CA THR A 71 -1.94 -2.28 11.57
C THR A 71 -1.00 -3.24 10.86
N ILE A 72 0.20 -3.39 11.41
CA ILE A 72 1.34 -4.09 10.79
C ILE A 72 1.69 -5.33 11.61
N VAL A 73 1.80 -6.48 10.94
CA VAL A 73 2.05 -7.78 11.59
C VAL A 73 3.40 -8.39 11.24
N GLY A 74 4.05 -7.90 10.18
CA GLY A 74 5.34 -8.40 9.72
C GLY A 74 6.19 -7.30 9.10
N ARG A 75 7.49 -7.57 9.01
CA ARG A 75 8.44 -6.74 8.28
C ARG A 75 9.31 -7.60 7.38
N ALA A 76 9.68 -7.08 6.23
CA ALA A 76 10.64 -7.67 5.32
C ALA A 76 11.44 -6.57 4.65
N PHE A 77 12.52 -6.94 3.99
CA PHE A 77 13.36 -6.01 3.25
C PHE A 77 13.40 -6.44 1.79
N SER A 78 13.48 -5.48 0.87
CA SER A 78 13.63 -5.81 -0.55
C SER A 78 14.94 -6.55 -0.81
N GLU A 79 14.89 -7.66 -1.54
CA GLU A 79 16.08 -8.44 -1.89
C GLU A 79 16.79 -7.92 -3.15
N HIS A 80 16.12 -7.07 -3.94
CA HIS A 80 16.69 -6.59 -5.20
C HIS A 80 17.80 -5.55 -4.96
N PRO A 81 19.00 -5.69 -5.58
CA PRO A 81 20.14 -4.81 -5.35
C PRO A 81 19.89 -3.31 -5.66
N THR A 82 18.93 -3.01 -6.53
CA THR A 82 18.55 -1.62 -6.85
C THR A 82 17.69 -0.97 -5.78
N ASP A 83 17.01 -1.77 -4.97
CA ASP A 83 16.00 -1.30 -4.01
C ASP A 83 16.60 -1.00 -2.64
N GLN A 84 17.94 -0.94 -2.55
CA GLN A 84 18.70 -0.46 -1.39
C GLN A 84 18.28 -1.08 -0.04
N CYS A 85 17.77 -2.32 -0.03
CA CYS A 85 17.27 -2.99 1.18
C CYS A 85 16.17 -2.16 1.88
N ILE A 86 15.20 -1.64 1.11
CA ILE A 86 14.08 -0.87 1.67
C ILE A 86 13.21 -1.75 2.55
N GLU A 87 12.99 -1.28 3.77
CA GLU A 87 12.07 -1.88 4.73
C GLU A 87 10.63 -1.78 4.23
N ARG A 88 9.89 -2.89 4.37
CA ARG A 88 8.49 -3.01 4.04
C ARG A 88 7.72 -3.71 5.14
N LEU A 89 6.49 -3.28 5.29
CA LEU A 89 5.61 -3.65 6.38
C LEU A 89 4.40 -4.40 5.82
N GLN A 90 4.12 -5.55 6.41
CA GLN A 90 2.98 -6.38 6.07
C GLN A 90 1.75 -5.91 6.84
N LEU A 91 0.68 -5.61 6.12
CA LEU A 91 -0.60 -5.25 6.72
C LEU A 91 -1.26 -6.48 7.36
N ALA A 92 -1.97 -6.26 8.46
CA ALA A 92 -2.80 -7.28 9.09
C ALA A 92 -3.86 -7.82 8.12
N GLY A 93 -4.33 -9.04 8.36
CA GLY A 93 -5.40 -9.64 7.57
C GLY A 93 -5.03 -10.04 6.14
N GLY A 94 -3.73 -10.01 5.78
CA GLY A 94 -3.30 -10.26 4.41
C GLY A 94 -3.56 -9.09 3.47
N GLY A 95 -3.72 -7.87 4.01
CA GLY A 95 -3.99 -6.65 3.24
C GLY A 95 -2.83 -6.15 2.37
N GLY A 96 -1.76 -6.93 2.20
CA GLY A 96 -0.61 -6.58 1.38
C GLY A 96 0.55 -5.95 2.13
N TRP A 97 1.34 -5.15 1.40
CA TRP A 97 2.60 -4.59 1.86
C TRP A 97 2.73 -3.10 1.52
N VAL A 98 3.37 -2.36 2.41
CA VAL A 98 3.69 -0.93 2.26
C VAL A 98 5.18 -0.69 2.53
N SER A 99 5.81 0.17 1.73
CA SER A 99 7.20 0.59 1.95
C SER A 99 7.28 1.65 3.05
N VAL A 100 8.33 1.60 3.88
CA VAL A 100 8.54 2.61 4.93
C VAL A 100 8.95 3.96 4.33
N ARG A 101 9.70 3.95 3.23
CA ARG A 101 10.21 5.14 2.53
C ARG A 101 10.04 5.01 1.02
N LEU A 102 10.10 6.14 0.32
CA LEU A 102 10.18 6.17 -1.13
C LEU A 102 11.51 5.55 -1.61
N ASN A 103 11.44 4.73 -2.66
CA ASN A 103 12.64 4.19 -3.34
C ASN A 103 13.21 5.21 -4.33
N LEU A 104 13.56 6.38 -3.84
CA LEU A 104 14.18 7.45 -4.61
C LEU A 104 15.52 7.82 -3.99
N PRO A 105 16.48 8.33 -4.78
CA PRO A 105 17.73 8.81 -4.22
C PRO A 105 17.48 10.02 -3.31
N PRO A 106 18.29 10.21 -2.25
CA PRO A 106 18.26 11.43 -1.45
C PRO A 106 18.40 12.68 -2.34
N PRO A 107 17.66 13.77 -2.05
CA PRO A 107 16.82 14.00 -0.86
C PRO A 107 15.35 13.57 -1.01
N SER A 108 14.98 12.84 -2.06
CA SER A 108 13.59 12.51 -2.40
C SER A 108 13.09 11.20 -1.77
N ASP A 109 13.85 10.63 -0.83
CA ASP A 109 13.57 9.40 -0.10
C ASP A 109 12.60 9.64 1.07
N ASP A 110 11.45 10.26 0.81
CA ASP A 110 10.53 10.68 1.86
C ASP A 110 9.96 9.51 2.67
N LEU A 111 9.66 9.78 3.95
CA LEU A 111 9.04 8.82 4.86
C LEU A 111 7.56 8.61 4.47
N VAL A 112 7.20 7.37 4.16
CA VAL A 112 5.83 6.99 3.79
C VAL A 112 4.99 6.75 5.03
N VAL A 113 5.53 6.01 6.00
CA VAL A 113 4.85 5.67 7.25
C VAL A 113 5.76 5.85 8.46
N GLU A 114 5.18 6.29 9.57
CA GLU A 114 5.87 6.40 10.87
C GLU A 114 5.23 5.49 11.92
N LEU A 115 6.04 4.85 12.77
CA LEU A 115 5.54 4.07 13.90
C LEU A 115 4.88 5.01 14.91
N VAL A 116 3.62 4.73 15.28
CA VAL A 116 2.88 5.52 16.28
C VAL A 116 2.57 4.75 17.56
N GLY A 117 2.64 3.41 17.54
CA GLY A 117 2.41 2.62 18.74
C GLY A 117 2.26 1.12 18.47
N ILE A 118 1.72 0.43 19.46
CA ILE A 118 1.38 -0.99 19.42
C ILE A 118 -0.15 -1.12 19.44
N ASP A 119 -0.69 -2.11 18.75
CA ASP A 119 -2.13 -2.36 18.75
C ASP A 119 -2.56 -2.98 20.09
N GLY A 120 -3.24 -2.18 20.93
CA GLY A 120 -3.72 -2.61 22.23
C GLY A 120 -4.89 -3.60 22.17
N ALA A 121 -5.46 -3.85 21.00
CA ALA A 121 -6.49 -4.88 20.81
C ALA A 121 -5.90 -6.29 20.65
N PHE A 122 -4.58 -6.42 20.50
CA PHE A 122 -3.94 -7.72 20.39
C PHE A 122 -3.84 -8.40 21.75
N ASP A 123 -4.50 -9.55 21.87
CA ASP A 123 -4.33 -10.47 23.00
C ASP A 123 -3.26 -11.52 22.64
N PRO A 124 -2.11 -11.55 23.34
CA PRO A 124 -1.06 -12.54 23.11
C PRO A 124 -1.47 -13.98 23.46
N ASP A 125 -2.51 -14.16 24.30
CA ASP A 125 -3.01 -15.48 24.65
C ASP A 125 -4.00 -16.01 23.59
N GLU A 126 -4.57 -15.13 22.76
CA GLU A 126 -5.51 -15.45 21.68
C GLU A 126 -5.14 -14.81 20.31
N PRO A 127 -3.92 -15.00 19.79
CA PRO A 127 -3.45 -14.30 18.58
C PRO A 127 -4.26 -14.67 17.33
N GLY A 128 -4.84 -15.87 17.31
CA GLY A 128 -5.66 -16.35 16.19
C GLY A 128 -6.93 -15.53 15.98
N ILE A 129 -7.53 -15.01 17.04
CA ILE A 129 -8.75 -14.19 16.95
C ILE A 129 -8.43 -12.87 16.24
N PHE A 130 -7.36 -12.20 16.66
CA PHE A 130 -6.89 -10.97 16.03
C PHE A 130 -6.65 -11.14 14.52
N HIS A 131 -5.95 -12.21 14.13
CA HIS A 131 -5.67 -12.47 12.72
C HIS A 131 -6.93 -12.78 11.91
N LEU A 132 -7.86 -13.55 12.48
CA LEU A 132 -9.14 -13.86 11.83
C LEU A 132 -9.99 -12.60 11.62
N ASP A 133 -10.13 -11.78 12.66
CA ASP A 133 -10.88 -10.52 12.59
C ASP A 133 -10.27 -9.56 11.55
N SER A 134 -8.94 -9.49 11.51
CA SER A 134 -8.23 -8.69 10.52
C SER A 134 -8.47 -9.20 9.09
N GLN A 135 -8.44 -10.51 8.87
CA GLN A 135 -8.74 -11.11 7.55
C GLN A 135 -10.18 -10.83 7.13
N GLN A 136 -11.13 -10.93 8.05
CA GLN A 136 -12.53 -10.64 7.77
C GLN A 136 -12.72 -9.18 7.36
N ARG A 137 -12.12 -8.22 8.08
CA ARG A 137 -12.20 -6.78 7.75
C ARG A 137 -11.69 -6.50 6.34
N VAL A 138 -10.51 -7.03 6.00
CA VAL A 138 -9.94 -6.90 4.65
C VAL A 138 -10.89 -7.48 3.60
N MET A 139 -11.43 -8.68 3.83
CA MET A 139 -12.40 -9.29 2.92
C MET A 139 -13.66 -8.44 2.72
N PHE A 140 -14.20 -7.84 3.78
CA PHE A 140 -15.36 -6.96 3.68
C PHE A 140 -15.06 -5.71 2.85
N GLU A 141 -13.91 -5.06 3.07
CA GLU A 141 -13.49 -3.89 2.30
C GLU A 141 -13.32 -4.20 0.81
N TYR A 142 -12.85 -5.39 0.45
CA TYR A 142 -12.75 -5.82 -0.95
C TYR A 142 -14.11 -6.06 -1.63
N HIS A 143 -15.15 -6.41 -0.87
CA HIS A 143 -16.48 -6.75 -1.41
C HIS A 143 -17.48 -5.59 -1.34
N GLU A 144 -17.17 -4.52 -0.63
CA GLU A 144 -17.95 -3.28 -0.69
C GLU A 144 -17.78 -2.65 -2.08
N PRO A 145 -18.86 -2.47 -2.87
CA PRO A 145 -18.76 -1.78 -4.14
C PRO A 145 -18.39 -0.32 -3.88
N ASN A 146 -17.22 0.09 -4.37
CA ASN A 146 -16.81 1.49 -4.43
C ASN A 146 -18.01 2.34 -4.92
N PRO A 147 -18.50 3.35 -4.19
CA PRO A 147 -19.45 4.29 -4.76
C PRO A 147 -18.74 4.97 -5.92
N SER A 148 -19.19 4.61 -7.12
CA SER A 148 -18.70 5.11 -8.40
C SER A 148 -18.50 6.62 -8.35
N VAL A 149 -17.26 7.04 -8.63
CA VAL A 149 -16.93 8.39 -9.07
C VAL A 149 -17.94 8.79 -10.14
N GLY A 150 -18.67 9.88 -9.89
CA GLY A 150 -19.74 10.33 -10.74
C GLY A 150 -19.30 10.54 -12.19
N GLU A 151 -19.93 9.84 -13.12
CA GLU A 151 -20.00 10.26 -14.51
C GLU A 151 -20.91 11.49 -14.57
N SER A 152 -20.33 12.67 -14.38
CA SER A 152 -20.90 13.90 -14.92
C SER A 152 -20.74 13.84 -16.43
N VAL A 153 -21.75 13.34 -17.14
CA VAL A 153 -21.84 13.49 -18.59
C VAL A 153 -22.16 14.94 -18.88
N ASP A 154 -21.12 15.70 -19.26
CA ASP A 154 -21.23 16.98 -19.94
C ASP A 154 -21.91 16.76 -21.31
N GLU A 155 -23.22 16.96 -21.39
CA GLU A 155 -23.89 17.21 -22.68
C GLU A 155 -24.02 18.72 -22.88
N ASN A 156 -23.06 19.33 -23.59
CA ASN A 156 -23.35 20.55 -24.31
C ASN A 156 -22.47 20.77 -25.56
N VAL A 157 -23.16 20.88 -26.72
CA VAL A 157 -22.81 21.61 -27.96
C VAL A 157 -21.68 21.00 -28.81
N SER A 158 -21.87 20.50 -30.03
CA SER A 158 -22.46 21.18 -31.20
C SER A 158 -22.48 20.23 -32.40
N ASN A 159 -23.53 20.26 -33.23
CA ASN A 159 -23.33 20.02 -34.65
C ASN A 159 -24.21 20.95 -35.51
N ILE A 160 -23.54 21.53 -36.50
CA ILE A 160 -23.88 22.74 -37.23
C ILE A 160 -24.72 22.42 -38.48
N SER A 161 -25.74 23.25 -38.70
CA SER A 161 -26.43 23.63 -39.95
C SER A 161 -26.48 22.65 -41.15
N SER A 162 -27.70 22.39 -41.62
CA SER A 162 -27.99 22.49 -43.06
C SER A 162 -29.41 23.03 -43.32
N SER A 163 -29.42 24.03 -44.18
CA SER A 163 -30.49 24.83 -44.75
C SER A 163 -31.77 24.10 -45.18
N SER A 164 -32.94 24.70 -44.93
CA SER A 164 -33.91 25.02 -46.00
C SER A 164 -35.15 25.77 -45.49
N SER A 165 -35.30 27.01 -45.97
CA SER A 165 -36.57 27.73 -46.16
C SER A 165 -36.26 28.92 -47.08
N PRO A 166 -37.21 29.50 -47.83
CA PRO A 166 -38.47 28.99 -48.37
C PRO A 166 -38.57 29.22 -49.90
N ASN A 167 -39.40 28.45 -50.62
CA ASN A 167 -39.79 28.81 -51.99
C ASN A 167 -41.18 29.45 -52.01
N ARG A 168 -41.23 30.65 -52.57
CA ARG A 168 -42.39 31.53 -52.73
C ARG A 168 -42.95 31.36 -54.16
N ALA A 169 -44.18 30.88 -54.29
CA ALA A 169 -45.02 31.09 -55.49
C ALA A 169 -46.49 31.03 -55.04
N LEU A 170 -47.14 32.18 -54.79
CA LEU A 170 -47.96 32.98 -55.72
C LEU A 170 -49.20 32.26 -56.30
N ARG A 171 -50.35 32.83 -55.86
CA ARG A 171 -51.59 33.14 -56.61
C ARG A 171 -52.80 32.18 -56.53
N ARG A 172 -53.81 32.74 -55.85
CA ARG A 172 -55.14 33.17 -56.34
C ARG A 172 -56.31 32.17 -56.26
N LEU A 173 -57.30 32.65 -55.48
CA LEU A 173 -58.72 32.82 -55.79
C LEU A 173 -59.64 31.59 -55.88
N SER A 174 -60.56 31.58 -54.90
CA SER A 174 -62.02 31.69 -55.11
C SER A 174 -62.85 30.43 -55.37
N THR A 175 -64.01 30.46 -54.70
CA THR A 175 -65.33 29.88 -54.99
C THR A 175 -65.58 28.39 -54.74
N GLY A 176 -66.66 28.17 -53.99
CA GLY A 176 -67.31 26.91 -53.70
C GLY A 176 -68.02 27.01 -52.36
#